data_AF-A0A4R4R4U0-F1
#
_entry.id   AF-A0A4R4R4U0-F1
#
_cell.length_a   1.000
_cell.length_b   1.000
_cell.length_c   1.000
_cell.angle_alpha   90.00
_cell.angle_beta   90.00
_cell.angle_gamma   90.00
#
_symmetry.space_group_name_H-M   'P 1'
#
loop_
_entity.id
_entity.type
_entity.pdbx_description
1 polymer ?
#
loop_
_entity_poly.entity_id
_entity_poly.type
_entity_poly.pdbx_seq_one_letter_code
_entity_poly.pdbx_strand_id
1 'polypeptide(L)'
;MTVERHGLRSGTDVLIRKVDSHLAAVRSSLRGPDLELAERLARSLRELVVSTAQASAADRAQVRAAVHYFVLRRESRGNLLSVRSLTAAQRVVNKVARQLGRPDLLVEVARWDREPSVPVGEVILR
;
A
#
# COMPACT_ATOMS: atom_id res chain seq x y z
N MET A 1 -10.05 32.61 13.57
CA MET A 1 -10.04 31.12 13.57
C MET A 1 -9.32 30.63 12.31
N THR A 2 -8.01 30.35 12.37
CA THR A 2 -7.19 29.96 11.19
C THR A 2 -6.09 28.93 11.47
N VAL A 3 -5.93 28.49 12.72
CA VAL A 3 -4.83 27.61 13.14
C VAL A 3 -4.95 26.15 12.66
N GLU A 4 -6.16 25.68 12.35
CA GLU A 4 -6.39 24.27 11.99
C GLU A 4 -5.94 23.92 10.56
N ARG A 5 -6.00 24.89 9.63
CA ARG A 5 -5.68 24.65 8.21
C ARG A 5 -4.20 24.38 7.95
N HIS A 6 -3.31 25.00 8.73
CA HIS A 6 -1.87 24.82 8.58
C HIS A 6 -1.38 23.47 9.13
N GLY A 7 -1.91 23.05 10.28
CA GLY A 7 -1.61 21.74 10.86
C GLY A 7 -2.14 20.57 10.01
N LEU A 8 -3.31 20.75 9.38
CA LEU A 8 -3.88 19.75 8.47
C LEU A 8 -3.04 19.58 7.20
N ARG A 9 -2.64 20.68 6.54
CA ARG A 9 -1.74 20.62 5.38
C ARG A 9 -0.40 19.98 5.74
N SER A 10 0.20 20.41 6.86
CA SER A 10 1.46 19.83 7.35
C SER A 10 1.32 18.33 7.67
N GLY A 11 0.18 17.89 8.18
CA GLY A 11 -0.08 16.47 8.46
C GLY A 11 -0.17 15.64 7.18
N THR A 12 -0.91 16.12 6.18
CA THR A 12 -1.03 15.50 4.85
C THR A 12 0.34 15.41 4.16
N ASP A 13 1.14 16.49 4.19
CA ASP A 13 2.47 16.53 3.58
C ASP A 13 3.44 15.53 4.23
N VAL A 14 3.37 15.36 5.56
CA VAL A 14 4.16 14.37 6.29
C VAL A 14 3.80 12.94 5.88
N LEU A 15 2.51 12.64 5.66
CA LEU A 15 2.08 11.31 5.20
C LEU A 15 2.58 11.03 3.78
N ILE A 16 2.50 12.00 2.87
CA ILE A 16 3.04 11.86 1.51
C ILE A 16 4.54 11.59 1.56
N ARG A 17 5.31 12.39 2.31
CA ARG A 17 6.76 12.17 2.47
C ARG A 17 7.11 10.80 3.04
N LYS A 18 6.32 10.29 3.99
CA LYS A 18 6.51 8.94 4.54
C LYS A 18 6.28 7.84 3.49
N VAL A 19 5.23 7.96 2.69
CA VAL A 19 4.96 7.03 1.58
C VAL A 19 6.10 7.07 0.57
N ASP A 20 6.57 8.26 0.22
CA ASP A 20 7.60 8.47 -0.81
C ASP A 20 8.96 7.91 -0.37
N SER A 21 9.33 8.20 0.88
CA SER A 21 10.58 7.70 1.47
C SER A 21 10.57 6.18 1.57
N HIS A 22 9.43 5.58 1.93
CA HIS A 22 9.29 4.13 1.95
C HIS A 22 9.38 3.57 0.54
N LEU A 23 8.66 4.13 -0.44
CA LEU A 23 8.70 3.65 -1.82
C LEU A 23 10.13 3.71 -2.41
N ALA A 24 10.89 4.77 -2.14
CA ALA A 24 12.29 4.87 -2.54
C ALA A 24 13.14 3.72 -1.96
N ALA A 25 12.96 3.39 -0.67
CA ALA A 25 13.64 2.26 -0.04
C ALA A 25 13.16 0.89 -0.56
N VAL A 26 11.90 0.77 -0.97
CA VAL A 26 11.38 -0.46 -1.59
C VAL A 26 11.93 -0.65 -3.00
N ARG A 27 12.06 0.43 -3.77
CA ARG A 27 12.66 0.41 -5.12
C ARG A 27 14.09 -0.10 -5.13
N SER A 28 14.88 0.20 -4.09
CA SER A 28 16.23 -0.36 -4.00
C SER A 28 16.23 -1.88 -3.74
N SER A 29 15.19 -2.39 -3.06
CA SER A 29 15.19 -3.72 -2.45
C SER A 29 14.27 -4.76 -3.12
N LEU A 30 13.23 -4.34 -3.83
CA LEU A 30 12.29 -5.22 -4.53
C LEU A 30 12.43 -5.13 -6.06
N ARG A 31 12.04 -6.19 -6.76
CA ARG A 31 12.10 -6.27 -8.22
C ARG A 31 10.83 -6.88 -8.79
N GLY A 32 10.62 -6.62 -10.07
CA GLY A 32 9.56 -7.22 -10.86
C GLY A 32 8.18 -6.95 -10.27
N PRO A 33 7.30 -7.95 -10.22
CA PRO A 33 5.92 -7.75 -9.82
C PRO A 33 5.81 -7.07 -8.44
N ASP A 34 6.59 -7.48 -7.43
CA ASP A 34 6.40 -7.01 -6.05
C ASP A 34 6.63 -5.51 -5.91
N LEU A 35 7.54 -4.98 -6.74
CA LEU A 35 7.76 -3.55 -6.87
C LEU A 35 6.54 -2.86 -7.50
N GLU A 36 5.95 -3.43 -8.55
CA GLU A 36 4.74 -2.86 -9.17
C GLU A 36 3.58 -2.77 -8.18
N LEU A 37 3.39 -3.79 -7.34
CA LEU A 37 2.36 -3.76 -6.29
C LEU A 37 2.65 -2.66 -5.27
N ALA A 38 3.89 -2.54 -4.81
CA ALA A 38 4.29 -1.48 -3.89
C ALA A 38 4.08 -0.07 -4.49
N GLU A 39 4.36 0.12 -5.77
CA GLU A 39 4.14 1.38 -6.49
C GLU A 39 2.66 1.73 -6.63
N ARG A 40 1.81 0.74 -6.96
CA ARG A 40 0.36 0.94 -7.02
C ARG A 40 -0.20 1.29 -5.64
N LEU A 41 0.23 0.60 -4.60
CA LEU A 41 -0.16 0.89 -3.21
C LEU A 41 0.25 2.31 -2.80
N ALA A 42 1.49 2.71 -3.09
CA ALA A 42 1.97 4.05 -2.79
C ALA A 42 1.16 5.13 -3.53
N ARG A 43 0.81 4.88 -4.81
CA ARG A 43 -0.04 5.80 -5.59
C ARG A 43 -1.44 5.92 -4.97
N SER A 44 -2.12 4.81 -4.69
CA SER A 44 -3.44 4.84 -4.04
C SER A 44 -3.39 5.55 -2.68
N LEU A 45 -2.35 5.33 -1.89
CA LEU A 45 -2.18 6.01 -0.60
C LEU A 45 -2.01 7.52 -0.75
N ARG A 46 -1.21 8.00 -1.71
CA ARG A 46 -1.08 9.44 -1.99
C ARG A 46 -2.43 10.05 -2.34
N GLU A 47 -3.18 9.40 -3.23
CA GLU A 47 -4.52 9.86 -3.64
C GLU A 47 -5.51 9.88 -2.46
N LEU A 48 -5.51 8.85 -1.60
CA LEU A 48 -6.32 8.82 -0.38
C LEU A 48 -5.95 9.95 0.59
N VAL A 49 -4.65 10.22 0.76
CA VAL A 49 -4.14 11.30 1.63
C VAL A 49 -4.59 12.67 1.11
N VAL A 50 -4.48 12.92 -0.19
CA VAL A 50 -4.94 14.18 -0.82
C VAL A 50 -6.46 14.30 -0.73
N SER A 51 -7.20 13.23 -1.06
CA SER A 51 -8.66 13.21 -1.03
C SER A 51 -9.25 13.41 0.37
N THR A 52 -8.52 13.05 1.42
CA THR A 52 -8.98 13.18 2.82
C THR A 52 -8.45 14.43 3.51
N ALA A 53 -7.69 15.29 2.82
CA ALA A 53 -7.12 16.51 3.39
C ALA A 53 -8.18 17.47 3.97
N GLN A 54 -9.39 17.48 3.40
CA GLN A 54 -10.55 18.25 3.89
C GLN A 54 -11.69 17.37 4.44
N ALA A 55 -11.49 16.05 4.53
CA ALA A 55 -12.49 15.11 5.05
C ALA A 55 -12.53 15.11 6.59
N SER A 56 -13.32 14.23 7.21
CA SER A 56 -13.47 14.18 8.67
C SER A 56 -12.16 13.79 9.39
N ALA A 57 -12.07 14.06 10.69
CA ALA A 57 -10.94 13.61 11.50
C ALA A 57 -10.82 12.08 11.55
N ALA A 58 -11.95 11.38 11.49
CA ALA A 58 -11.99 9.92 11.46
C ALA A 58 -11.39 9.38 10.14
N ASP A 59 -11.75 9.98 9.01
CA ASP A 59 -11.22 9.60 7.69
C ASP A 59 -9.70 9.79 7.64
N ARG A 60 -9.21 10.93 8.11
CA ARG A 60 -7.77 11.21 8.20
C ARG A 60 -7.05 10.23 9.13
N ALA A 61 -7.67 9.81 10.23
CA ALA A 61 -7.10 8.82 11.14
C ALA A 61 -6.99 7.44 10.48
N GLN A 62 -8.00 7.03 9.70
CA GLN A 62 -7.97 5.78 8.93
C GLN A 62 -6.86 5.79 7.87
N VAL A 63 -6.73 6.87 7.10
CA VAL A 63 -5.65 7.01 6.11
C VAL A 63 -4.28 7.01 6.78
N ARG A 64 -4.13 7.73 7.90
CA ARG A 64 -2.88 7.73 8.68
C ARG A 64 -2.52 6.32 9.16
N ALA A 65 -3.49 5.54 9.62
CA ALA A 65 -3.28 4.15 10.04
C ALA A 65 -2.85 3.26 8.86
N ALA A 66 -3.45 3.44 7.67
CA ALA A 66 -3.06 2.71 6.48
C ALA A 66 -1.63 3.05 6.03
N VAL A 67 -1.28 4.34 5.99
CA VAL A 67 0.10 4.80 5.71
C VAL A 67 1.07 4.23 6.75
N HIS A 68 0.71 4.27 8.03
CA HIS A 68 1.54 3.73 9.09
C HIS A 68 1.78 2.23 8.93
N TYR A 69 0.74 1.45 8.59
CA TYR A 69 0.86 0.02 8.34
C TYR A 69 1.79 -0.30 7.15
N PHE A 70 1.68 0.48 6.07
CA PHE A 70 2.54 0.36 4.90
C PHE A 70 4.01 0.65 5.24
N VAL A 71 4.27 1.69 6.04
CA VAL A 71 5.63 2.14 6.40
C VAL A 71 6.28 1.31 7.51
N LEU A 72 5.54 0.94 8.57
CA LEU A 72 6.04 0.25 9.78
C LEU A 72 6.75 -1.07 9.47
N ARG A 73 6.32 -1.78 8.43
CA ARG A 73 6.86 -3.12 8.17
C ARG A 73 8.29 -3.12 7.63
N ARG A 74 8.86 -1.93 7.36
CA ARG A 74 10.31 -1.74 7.21
C ARG A 74 11.08 -1.91 8.53
N GLU A 75 10.53 -1.43 9.65
CA GLU A 75 11.28 -1.35 10.91
C GLU A 75 11.25 -2.66 11.70
N SER A 76 10.15 -3.42 11.59
CA SER A 76 9.94 -4.55 12.49
C SER A 76 10.69 -5.83 12.13
N ARG A 77 11.21 -5.98 10.89
CA ARG A 77 12.02 -7.15 10.50
C ARG A 77 13.09 -6.70 9.51
N GLY A 78 14.35 -6.72 9.93
CA GLY A 78 15.54 -6.43 9.12
C GLY A 78 15.79 -7.42 7.97
N ASN A 79 14.75 -8.02 7.41
CA ASN A 79 14.85 -8.93 6.29
C ASN A 79 13.63 -8.76 5.39
N LEU A 80 13.90 -8.27 4.17
CA LEU A 80 13.11 -8.34 2.94
C LEU A 80 11.59 -8.40 3.09
N LEU A 81 10.90 -7.35 2.62
CA LEU A 81 9.46 -7.27 2.42
C LEU A 81 8.93 -8.53 1.70
N SER A 82 8.54 -9.54 2.47
CA SER A 82 7.95 -10.76 1.94
C SER A 82 6.63 -10.45 1.25
N VAL A 83 6.30 -11.13 0.15
CA VAL A 83 5.03 -11.02 -0.61
C VAL A 83 3.81 -10.95 0.30
N ARG A 84 3.75 -11.80 1.35
CA ARG A 84 2.67 -11.81 2.36
C ARG A 84 2.46 -10.46 3.05
N SER A 85 3.50 -9.65 3.14
CA SER A 85 3.46 -8.33 3.74
C SER A 85 2.80 -7.29 2.84
N LEU A 86 3.10 -7.33 1.54
CA LEU A 86 2.46 -6.45 0.56
C LEU A 86 0.98 -6.79 0.37
N THR A 87 0.63 -8.09 0.36
CA THR A 87 -0.78 -8.52 0.33
C THR A 87 -1.56 -8.04 1.57
N ALA A 88 -0.94 -8.05 2.75
CA ALA A 88 -1.58 -7.55 3.96
C ALA A 88 -1.78 -6.01 3.89
N ALA A 89 -0.77 -5.27 3.43
CA ALA A 89 -0.88 -3.83 3.23
C ALA A 89 -1.98 -3.49 2.21
N GLN A 90 -2.07 -4.24 1.11
CA GLN A 90 -3.12 -4.11 0.12
C GLN A 90 -4.52 -4.30 0.69
N ARG A 91 -4.74 -5.34 1.52
CA ARG A 91 -6.05 -5.54 2.17
C ARG A 91 -6.44 -4.35 3.05
N VAL A 92 -5.49 -3.77 3.77
CA VAL A 92 -5.72 -2.58 4.60
C VAL A 92 -6.05 -1.36 3.73
N VAL A 93 -5.27 -1.10 2.69
CA VAL A 93 -5.48 0.03 1.77
C VAL A 93 -6.84 -0.10 1.06
N ASN A 94 -7.16 -1.27 0.53
CA ASN A 94 -8.44 -1.52 -0.14
C ASN A 94 -9.63 -1.39 0.82
N LYS A 95 -9.47 -1.82 2.08
CA LYS A 95 -10.50 -1.62 3.11
C LYS A 95 -10.75 -0.13 3.34
N VAL A 96 -9.70 0.66 3.52
CA VAL A 96 -9.81 2.12 3.74
C VAL A 96 -10.40 2.81 2.50
N ALA A 97 -9.96 2.45 1.30
CA ALA A 97 -10.52 2.98 0.06
C ALA A 97 -12.04 2.73 -0.06
N ARG A 98 -12.52 1.52 0.32
CA ARG A 98 -13.96 1.21 0.38
C ARG A 98 -14.69 2.05 1.42
N GLN A 99 -14.12 2.17 2.62
CA GLN A 99 -14.73 2.94 3.72
C GLN A 99 -14.88 4.43 3.37
N LEU A 100 -13.95 4.96 2.57
CA LEU A 100 -13.96 6.34 2.10
C LEU A 100 -14.75 6.55 0.80
N GLY A 101 -15.42 5.51 0.29
CA GLY A 101 -16.20 5.60 -0.95
C GLY A 101 -15.35 5.87 -2.20
N ARG A 102 -14.08 5.45 -2.19
CA ARG A 102 -13.12 5.59 -3.31
C ARG A 102 -12.80 4.23 -3.94
N PRO A 103 -13.77 3.56 -4.61
CA PRO A 103 -13.52 2.28 -5.26
C PRO A 103 -12.55 2.39 -6.44
N ASP A 104 -12.38 3.59 -6.99
CA ASP A 104 -11.41 3.93 -8.03
C ASP A 104 -9.95 3.75 -7.58
N LEU A 105 -9.70 3.79 -6.27
CA LEU A 105 -8.35 3.66 -5.69
C LEU A 105 -8.02 2.23 -5.22
N LEU A 106 -8.90 1.26 -5.51
CA LEU A 106 -8.65 -0.14 -5.18
C LEU A 106 -7.47 -0.68 -5.97
N VAL A 107 -6.54 -1.31 -5.26
CA VAL A 107 -5.41 -1.99 -5.87
C VAL A 107 -5.80 -3.44 -6.12
N GLU A 108 -5.82 -3.84 -7.39
CA GLU A 108 -6.08 -5.23 -7.78
C GLU A 108 -4.90 -6.13 -7.43
N VAL A 109 -5.19 -7.36 -6.98
CA VAL A 109 -4.19 -8.42 -6.88
C VAL A 109 -3.93 -8.87 -8.32
N ALA A 110 -2.78 -8.56 -8.90
CA ALA A 110 -2.43 -9.13 -10.18
C ALA A 110 -2.03 -10.60 -10.01
N ARG A 111 -2.94 -11.47 -9.51
CA ARG A 111 -2.87 -12.93 -9.62
C ARG A 111 -1.44 -13.50 -9.53
N TRP A 112 -0.75 -13.21 -8.41
CA TRP A 112 0.59 -13.75 -8.12
C TRP A 112 0.57 -15.24 -7.75
N ASP A 113 -0.61 -15.82 -7.57
CA ASP A 113 -0.85 -17.23 -7.26
C ASP A 113 -1.07 -18.09 -8.52
N ARG A 114 -0.37 -17.79 -9.61
CA ARG A 114 -0.26 -18.73 -10.72
C ARG A 114 1.21 -18.95 -11.04
N GLU A 115 1.88 -19.72 -10.18
CA GLU A 115 2.85 -20.65 -10.75
C GLU A 115 2.12 -21.41 -11.86
N PRO A 116 2.65 -21.46 -13.10
CA PRO A 116 2.15 -22.43 -14.05
C PRO A 116 2.44 -23.79 -13.42
N SER A 117 1.40 -24.41 -12.86
CA SER A 117 1.42 -25.83 -12.57
C SER A 117 1.77 -26.50 -13.88
N VAL A 118 3.04 -26.86 -14.04
CA VAL A 118 3.49 -27.72 -15.11
C VAL A 118 2.61 -28.96 -14.96
N PRO A 119 1.77 -29.33 -15.94
CA PRO A 119 1.11 -30.61 -15.88
C PRO A 119 2.25 -31.63 -15.83
N VAL A 120 2.39 -32.32 -14.70
CA VAL A 120 3.25 -33.50 -14.59
C VAL A 120 2.74 -34.45 -15.66
N GLY A 121 3.43 -34.42 -16.80
CA GLY A 121 3.21 -35.33 -17.89
C GLY A 121 3.45 -36.73 -17.36
N GLU A 122 2.37 -37.51 -17.35
CA GLU A 122 2.38 -38.90 -17.80
C GLU A 122 3.71 -39.63 -17.62
N VAL A 123 3.92 -40.15 -16.41
CA VAL A 123 4.79 -41.32 -16.26
C VAL A 123 3.98 -42.52 -16.78
N ILE A 124 4.01 -42.72 -18.10
CA ILE A 124 3.68 -44.01 -18.70
C ILE A 124 4.90 -44.90 -18.50
N LEU A 125 4.86 -45.77 -17.49
CA LEU A 125 5.75 -46.92 -17.40
C LEU A 125 5.21 -47.99 -18.37
N ARG A 126 5.98 -48.26 -19.42
CA ARG A 126 5.95 -49.51 -20.17
C ARG A 126 6.79 -50.57 -19.46
#